data_AF-A0A803PIQ3-F1
#
_entry.id   AF-A0A803PIQ3-F1
#
_cell.length_a   1.000
_cell.length_b   1.000
_cell.length_c   1.000
_cell.angle_alpha   90.00
_cell.angle_beta   90.00
_cell.angle_gamma   90.00
#
_symmetry.space_group_name_H-M   'P 1'
#
loop_
_entity.id
_entity.type
_entity.pdbx_description
1 polymer ?
#
loop_
_entity_poly.entity_id
_entity_poly.type
_entity_poly.pdbx_seq_one_letter_code
_entity_poly.pdbx_strand_id
1 'polypeptide(L)'
;MPEGLNATNIVLIPKKKKPDQMKKAKWEGWVYGVELDLSKAYDRVDWHFLCAMLYRLGFDDKWVRLIFGCLSSVQYNVATACEVANIQHMLDVFAKALGQQVNFAKSSVFFSSNTSSHMRQTICNRMGIQEADEKSKYLGLPSTIGRNKTAAFSYVVDKVHKRVQTWDNKFLSKAGKEVLIKSVVQALPAYTMNVFLLPISICDDVERAISKFWWKSNKNKGIHWLSWDKLSSHKMNGGMCFRDFRDFNLSLLAKQGWRLLTCEDSLVTKIFKARYFAHGNFLTASLGSNPSYIWRSLWESQDLVVAGVRRLVGDGSRVSILKDPWLKDDVNPFIESSHPEPNQQNGQFIDGS
;
A
#
# COMPACT_ATOMS: atom_id res chain seq x y z
N MET A 1 -26.87 -24.32 -12.22
CA MET A 1 -26.30 -23.28 -11.33
C MET A 1 -25.28 -23.96 -10.44
N PRO A 2 -24.02 -23.46 -10.43
CA PRO A 2 -23.24 -23.50 -9.21
C PRO A 2 -22.50 -22.17 -8.93
N GLU A 3 -22.17 -22.06 -7.65
CA GLU A 3 -21.63 -20.94 -6.89
C GLU A 3 -20.13 -20.67 -7.17
N GLY A 4 -19.69 -19.46 -6.81
CA GLY A 4 -18.32 -19.24 -6.32
C GLY A 4 -17.31 -18.64 -7.30
N LEU A 5 -17.46 -17.35 -7.59
CA LEU A 5 -16.53 -16.47 -8.29
C LEU A 5 -15.13 -16.40 -7.64
N ASN A 6 -14.12 -16.38 -8.53
CA ASN A 6 -12.96 -15.46 -8.56
C ASN A 6 -11.86 -15.59 -7.49
N ALA A 7 -10.82 -16.35 -7.83
CA ALA A 7 -9.46 -16.10 -7.36
C ALA A 7 -8.68 -15.28 -8.41
N THR A 8 -8.73 -13.95 -8.29
CA THR A 8 -7.86 -13.02 -9.04
C THR A 8 -6.61 -12.76 -8.21
N ASN A 9 -5.47 -13.09 -8.81
CA ASN A 9 -4.20 -13.18 -8.14
C ASN A 9 -3.17 -12.51 -9.05
N ILE A 10 -2.63 -11.35 -8.65
CA ILE A 10 -1.20 -11.11 -8.93
C ILE A 10 -0.47 -11.96 -7.90
N VAL A 11 -0.19 -13.21 -8.27
CA VAL A 11 0.45 -14.21 -7.41
C VAL A 11 1.40 -15.04 -8.28
N LEU A 12 2.69 -15.02 -7.96
CA LEU A 12 3.52 -16.22 -8.14
C LEU A 12 3.10 -17.23 -7.08
N ILE A 13 3.16 -18.54 -7.42
CA ILE A 13 3.09 -19.78 -6.61
C ILE A 13 2.05 -20.73 -7.28
N PRO A 14 2.27 -22.06 -7.52
CA PRO A 14 2.78 -23.05 -6.55
C PRO A 14 3.61 -24.27 -7.08
N LYS A 15 4.14 -25.08 -6.14
CA LYS A 15 3.61 -26.45 -5.84
C LYS A 15 4.32 -27.17 -4.67
N LYS A 16 3.54 -27.52 -3.64
CA LYS A 16 3.28 -28.95 -3.33
C LYS A 16 1.98 -29.15 -2.54
N LYS A 17 1.38 -30.31 -2.77
CA LYS A 17 0.09 -30.79 -2.22
C LYS A 17 0.25 -31.12 -0.74
N LYS A 18 -0.41 -30.36 0.13
CA LYS A 18 -1.20 -30.78 1.33
C LYS A 18 -1.33 -29.59 2.30
N PRO A 19 -2.53 -29.31 2.84
CA PRO A 19 -2.79 -28.09 3.63
C PRO A 19 -2.07 -28.02 4.99
N ASP A 20 -1.64 -29.15 5.55
CA ASP A 20 -1.23 -29.20 6.97
C ASP A 20 0.20 -28.77 7.27
N GLN A 21 1.02 -28.43 6.26
CA GLN A 21 2.44 -28.08 6.45
C GLN A 21 2.76 -26.57 6.36
N MET A 22 1.77 -25.68 6.34
CA MET A 22 1.97 -24.23 6.16
C MET A 22 2.71 -23.49 7.29
N LYS A 23 3.01 -24.12 8.44
CA LYS A 23 3.49 -23.39 9.63
C LYS A 23 4.98 -23.00 9.65
N LYS A 24 5.80 -23.34 8.63
CA LYS A 24 7.27 -23.07 8.68
C LYS A 24 7.96 -22.62 7.38
N ALA A 25 7.25 -22.27 6.31
CA ALA A 25 7.91 -21.88 5.06
C ALA A 25 8.33 -20.39 5.05
N LYS A 26 9.64 -20.14 5.11
CA LYS A 26 10.24 -18.83 4.77
C LYS A 26 9.95 -18.50 3.30
N TRP A 27 9.62 -17.24 3.04
CA TRP A 27 9.29 -16.67 1.71
C TRP A 27 10.52 -16.52 0.79
N GLU A 28 11.17 -17.62 0.42
CA GLU A 28 12.16 -17.69 -0.66
C GLU A 28 11.53 -18.43 -1.85
N GLY A 29 11.27 -17.77 -2.99
CA GLY A 29 10.72 -18.50 -4.16
C GLY A 29 10.16 -17.72 -5.35
N TRP A 30 10.28 -16.39 -5.42
CA TRP A 30 9.82 -15.59 -6.56
C TRP A 30 10.96 -15.45 -7.57
N VAL A 31 10.70 -15.49 -8.89
CA VAL A 31 11.74 -15.39 -9.93
C VAL A 31 11.65 -14.05 -10.67
N TYR A 32 10.48 -13.69 -11.20
CA TYR A 32 10.27 -12.38 -11.83
C TYR A 32 8.81 -11.93 -11.74
N GLY A 33 8.58 -10.63 -11.91
CA GLY A 33 7.27 -9.99 -12.03
C GLY A 33 7.28 -9.05 -13.24
N VAL A 34 6.17 -8.95 -13.97
CA VAL A 34 6.08 -8.15 -15.20
C VAL A 34 5.08 -7.04 -14.99
N GLU A 35 5.52 -5.79 -15.18
CA GLU A 35 4.68 -4.60 -15.20
C GLU A 35 4.42 -4.26 -16.67
N LEU A 36 3.17 -4.42 -17.12
CA LEU A 36 2.76 -4.17 -18.50
C LEU A 36 2.03 -2.84 -18.59
N ASP A 37 2.47 -1.98 -19.52
CA ASP A 37 1.80 -0.71 -19.85
C ASP A 37 1.07 -0.87 -21.20
N LEU A 38 -0.25 -0.71 -21.21
CA LEU A 38 -1.04 -0.73 -22.44
C LEU A 38 -1.05 0.65 -23.11
N SER A 39 -1.04 0.70 -24.44
CA SER A 39 -1.05 1.97 -25.17
C SER A 39 -2.37 2.75 -24.95
N LYS A 40 -2.38 3.69 -24.00
CA LYS A 40 -3.26 4.88 -23.81
C LYS A 40 -4.79 4.77 -24.00
N ALA A 41 -5.37 3.59 -24.19
CA ALA A 41 -6.80 3.45 -24.50
C ALA A 41 -7.70 3.20 -23.27
N TYR A 42 -7.15 2.93 -22.08
CA TYR A 42 -7.91 2.28 -20.99
C TYR A 42 -8.06 3.02 -19.68
N ASP A 43 -7.52 4.23 -19.50
CA ASP A 43 -7.60 4.92 -18.20
C ASP A 43 -9.03 5.23 -17.71
N ARG A 44 -10.09 4.89 -18.48
CA ARG A 44 -11.50 5.19 -18.17
C ARG A 44 -12.53 4.13 -18.58
N VAL A 45 -12.14 2.93 -19.00
CA VAL A 45 -13.13 1.94 -19.47
C VAL A 45 -13.77 1.21 -18.29
N ASP A 46 -15.09 1.37 -18.15
CA ASP A 46 -15.91 0.55 -17.26
C ASP A 46 -16.04 -0.87 -17.84
N TRP A 47 -15.54 -1.86 -17.11
CA TRP A 47 -15.48 -3.24 -17.56
C TRP A 47 -16.85 -3.90 -17.68
N HIS A 48 -17.84 -3.47 -16.88
CA HIS A 48 -19.22 -3.93 -17.02
C HIS A 48 -19.83 -3.35 -18.30
N PHE A 49 -19.49 -2.11 -18.63
CA PHE A 49 -19.90 -1.48 -19.88
C PHE A 49 -19.29 -2.18 -21.10
N LEU A 50 -18.00 -2.53 -21.05
CA LEU A 50 -17.34 -3.29 -22.13
C LEU A 50 -18.00 -4.66 -22.34
N CYS A 51 -18.27 -5.41 -21.27
CA CYS A 51 -18.95 -6.71 -21.36
C CYS A 51 -20.36 -6.56 -21.94
N ALA A 52 -21.13 -5.58 -21.45
CA ALA A 52 -22.47 -5.30 -21.94
C ALA A 52 -22.46 -4.87 -23.42
N MET A 53 -21.46 -4.10 -23.84
CA MET A 53 -21.27 -3.70 -25.24
C MET A 53 -20.96 -4.90 -26.13
N LEU A 54 -20.07 -5.80 -25.70
CA LEU A 54 -19.74 -7.01 -26.46
C LEU A 54 -20.96 -7.93 -26.63
N TYR A 55 -21.76 -8.13 -25.58
CA TYR A 55 -23.03 -8.86 -25.72
C TYR A 55 -24.00 -8.16 -26.67
N ARG A 56 -24.09 -6.82 -26.61
CA ARG A 56 -25.00 -6.04 -27.46
C ARG A 56 -24.57 -5.98 -28.93
N LEU A 57 -23.28 -6.15 -29.21
CA LEU A 57 -22.73 -6.30 -30.55
C LEU A 57 -22.86 -7.73 -31.10
N GLY A 58 -23.51 -8.65 -30.36
CA GLY A 58 -23.81 -10.00 -30.82
C GLY A 58 -22.68 -11.00 -30.64
N PHE A 59 -21.66 -10.69 -29.83
CA PHE A 59 -20.61 -11.65 -29.51
C PHE A 59 -21.16 -12.77 -28.62
N ASP A 60 -20.82 -14.01 -28.96
CA ASP A 60 -21.22 -15.20 -28.21
C ASP A 60 -20.64 -15.22 -26.79
N ASP A 61 -21.39 -15.79 -25.84
CA ASP A 61 -20.99 -15.89 -24.44
C ASP A 61 -19.63 -16.57 -24.24
N LYS A 62 -19.26 -17.55 -25.06
CA LYS A 62 -17.90 -18.14 -25.00
C LYS A 62 -16.82 -17.15 -25.39
N TRP A 63 -17.06 -16.29 -26.37
CA TRP A 63 -16.11 -15.26 -26.80
C TRP A 63 -15.98 -14.14 -25.77
N VAL A 64 -17.10 -13.68 -25.20
CA VAL A 64 -17.07 -12.68 -24.12
C VAL A 64 -16.36 -13.23 -22.89
N ARG A 65 -16.58 -14.50 -22.53
CA ARG A 65 -15.87 -15.17 -21.44
C ARG A 65 -14.39 -15.42 -21.72
N LEU A 66 -14.00 -15.66 -22.97
CA LEU A 66 -12.59 -15.77 -23.35
C LEU A 66 -11.88 -14.41 -23.22
N ILE A 67 -12.49 -13.34 -23.75
CA ILE A 67 -11.97 -11.97 -23.61
C ILE A 67 -11.87 -11.58 -22.14
N PHE A 68 -12.94 -11.83 -21.37
CA PHE A 68 -12.94 -11.55 -19.94
C PHE A 68 -11.96 -12.45 -19.18
N GLY A 69 -11.82 -13.72 -19.56
CA GLY A 69 -10.85 -14.65 -19.00
C GLY A 69 -9.40 -14.20 -19.23
N CYS A 70 -9.06 -13.74 -20.42
CA CYS A 70 -7.75 -13.14 -20.71
C CYS A 70 -7.48 -11.87 -19.90
N LEU A 71 -8.53 -11.10 -19.57
CA LEU A 71 -8.46 -9.86 -18.79
C LEU A 71 -8.48 -10.09 -17.27
N SER A 72 -9.15 -11.15 -16.79
CA SER A 72 -9.41 -11.42 -15.38
C SER A 72 -8.54 -12.52 -14.79
N SER A 73 -7.87 -13.31 -15.62
CA SER A 73 -7.01 -14.42 -15.19
C SER A 73 -5.61 -14.30 -15.79
N VAL A 74 -4.67 -13.86 -14.96
CA VAL A 74 -3.23 -14.03 -15.23
C VAL A 74 -2.70 -14.94 -14.12
N GLN A 75 -2.73 -16.25 -14.35
CA GLN A 75 -2.03 -17.23 -13.50
C GLN A 75 -0.85 -17.81 -14.29
N TYR A 76 0.39 -17.64 -13.81
CA TYR A 76 1.55 -18.39 -14.31
C TYR A 76 2.47 -18.85 -13.19
N ASN A 77 3.00 -20.07 -13.38
CA ASN A 77 3.95 -20.74 -12.50
C ASN A 77 5.31 -20.88 -13.18
N VAL A 78 6.37 -20.56 -12.42
CA VAL A 78 7.78 -20.98 -12.51
C VAL A 78 8.50 -20.82 -13.87
N ALA A 79 8.99 -19.60 -14.09
CA ALA A 79 10.04 -19.17 -15.03
C ALA A 79 10.78 -20.25 -15.86
N THR A 80 10.13 -20.76 -16.90
CA THR A 80 10.82 -21.38 -18.03
C THR A 80 10.72 -20.52 -19.28
N ALA A 81 11.71 -20.62 -20.18
CA ALA A 81 11.73 -19.85 -21.42
C ALA A 81 10.51 -20.13 -22.34
N CYS A 82 9.82 -21.25 -22.10
CA CYS A 82 8.55 -21.63 -22.71
C CYS A 82 7.37 -20.79 -22.20
N GLU A 83 7.30 -20.50 -20.90
CA GLU A 83 6.22 -19.66 -20.34
C GLU A 83 6.32 -18.21 -20.79
N VAL A 84 7.54 -17.70 -20.94
CA VAL A 84 7.75 -16.36 -21.50
C VAL A 84 7.16 -16.29 -22.91
N ALA A 85 7.37 -17.33 -23.73
CA ALA A 85 6.78 -17.42 -25.06
C ALA A 85 5.24 -17.54 -24.99
N ASN A 86 4.69 -18.25 -24.01
CA ASN A 86 3.24 -18.33 -23.80
C ASN A 86 2.64 -16.98 -23.40
N ILE A 87 3.30 -16.22 -22.53
CA ILE A 87 2.89 -14.86 -22.15
C ILE A 87 2.90 -13.96 -23.38
N GLN A 88 3.97 -14.00 -24.17
CA GLN A 88 4.05 -13.22 -25.41
C GLN A 88 2.96 -13.62 -26.41
N HIS A 89 2.70 -14.92 -26.56
CA HIS A 89 1.63 -15.41 -27.42
C HIS A 89 0.25 -14.92 -26.96
N MET A 90 -0.02 -14.94 -25.65
CA MET A 90 -1.28 -14.45 -25.11
C MET A 90 -1.43 -12.93 -25.24
N LEU A 91 -0.34 -12.19 -25.05
CA LEU A 91 -0.32 -10.75 -25.32
C LEU A 91 -0.54 -10.43 -26.81
N ASP A 92 0.01 -11.23 -27.71
CA ASP A 92 -0.19 -11.10 -29.16
C ASP A 92 -1.63 -11.45 -29.59
N VAL A 93 -2.19 -12.53 -29.06
CA VAL A 93 -3.60 -12.90 -29.28
C VAL A 93 -4.52 -11.80 -28.74
N PHE A 94 -4.25 -11.28 -27.55
CA PHE A 94 -4.98 -10.17 -26.95
C PHE A 94 -4.87 -8.89 -27.81
N ALA A 95 -3.66 -8.55 -28.24
CA ALA A 95 -3.38 -7.41 -29.10
C ALA A 95 -4.15 -7.49 -30.43
N LYS A 96 -4.14 -8.65 -31.08
CA LYS A 96 -4.85 -8.91 -32.34
C LYS A 96 -6.37 -8.89 -32.17
N ALA A 97 -6.88 -9.42 -31.05
CA ALA A 97 -8.32 -9.48 -30.79
C ALA A 97 -8.92 -8.11 -30.48
N LEU A 98 -8.21 -7.24 -29.75
CA LEU A 98 -8.72 -5.92 -29.34
C LEU A 98 -8.20 -4.75 -30.18
N GLY A 99 -7.33 -5.02 -31.16
CA GLY A 99 -6.69 -3.97 -31.98
C GLY A 99 -5.74 -3.07 -31.19
N GLN A 100 -5.15 -3.60 -30.12
CA GLN A 100 -4.34 -2.85 -29.17
C GLN A 100 -2.91 -3.34 -29.12
N GLN A 101 -2.00 -2.47 -28.68
CA GLN A 101 -0.59 -2.82 -28.62
C GLN A 101 -0.04 -2.58 -27.21
N VAL A 102 0.75 -3.55 -26.75
CA VAL A 102 1.53 -3.41 -25.51
C VAL A 102 2.64 -2.39 -25.77
N ASN A 103 2.78 -1.43 -24.86
CA ASN A 103 3.90 -0.51 -24.92
C ASN A 103 5.11 -1.15 -24.23
N PHE A 104 5.87 -1.93 -25.00
CA PHE A 104 7.07 -2.60 -24.49
C PHE A 104 8.16 -1.62 -23.99
N ALA A 105 8.17 -0.38 -24.50
CA ALA A 105 9.11 0.66 -24.06
C ALA A 105 8.77 1.25 -22.68
N LYS A 106 7.51 1.18 -22.26
CA LYS A 106 7.05 1.60 -20.93
C LYS A 106 6.84 0.45 -19.96
N SER A 107 6.72 -0.76 -20.48
CA SER A 107 6.65 -1.99 -19.68
C SER A 107 8.02 -2.26 -19.06
N SER A 108 8.04 -2.94 -17.92
CA SER A 108 9.29 -3.31 -17.26
C SER A 108 9.18 -4.65 -16.54
N VAL A 109 10.31 -5.36 -16.39
CA VAL A 109 10.39 -6.64 -15.69
C VAL A 109 11.19 -6.48 -14.41
N PHE A 110 10.63 -6.99 -13.31
CA PHE A 110 11.29 -7.09 -12.01
C PHE A 110 11.80 -8.51 -11.81
N PHE A 111 13.00 -8.66 -11.25
CA PHE A 111 13.57 -9.96 -10.95
C PHE A 111 13.89 -10.09 -9.47
N SER A 112 13.82 -11.31 -8.94
CA SER A 112 14.31 -11.57 -7.59
C SER A 112 15.84 -11.54 -7.54
N SER A 113 16.37 -11.36 -6.33
CA SER A 113 17.82 -11.44 -6.06
C SER A 113 18.42 -12.80 -6.40
N ASN A 114 17.59 -13.84 -6.46
CA ASN A 114 18.03 -15.22 -6.68
C ASN A 114 18.03 -15.61 -8.16
N THR A 115 17.68 -14.69 -9.06
CA THR A 115 17.66 -14.93 -10.50
C THR A 115 19.01 -14.59 -11.11
N SER A 116 19.63 -15.55 -11.80
CA SER A 116 20.94 -15.35 -12.43
C SER A 116 20.87 -14.28 -13.54
N SER A 117 21.94 -13.50 -13.70
CA SER A 117 22.04 -12.46 -14.72
C SER A 117 21.77 -12.99 -16.13
N HIS A 118 22.24 -14.21 -16.44
CA HIS A 118 21.95 -14.89 -17.70
C HIS A 118 20.45 -15.13 -17.91
N MET A 119 19.72 -15.57 -16.87
CA MET A 119 18.28 -15.79 -16.95
C MET A 119 17.52 -14.47 -17.11
N ARG A 120 17.93 -13.41 -16.41
CA ARG A 120 17.37 -12.07 -16.55
C ARG A 120 17.47 -11.57 -17.99
N GLN A 121 18.68 -11.62 -18.56
CA GLN A 121 18.93 -11.23 -19.94
C GLN A 121 18.13 -12.08 -20.94
N THR A 122 18.05 -13.40 -20.71
CA THR A 122 17.25 -14.29 -21.57
C THR A 122 15.78 -13.89 -21.58
N ILE A 123 15.21 -13.55 -20.42
CA ILE A 123 13.81 -13.15 -20.28
C ILE A 123 13.57 -11.77 -20.91
N CYS A 124 14.43 -10.77 -20.63
CA CYS A 124 14.32 -9.44 -21.22
C CYS A 124 14.45 -9.47 -22.74
N ASN A 125 15.43 -10.20 -23.28
CA ASN A 125 15.66 -10.33 -24.72
C ASN A 125 14.49 -11.05 -25.42
N ARG A 126 13.94 -12.08 -24.80
CA ARG A 126 12.76 -12.76 -25.34
C ARG A 126 11.57 -11.83 -25.34
N MET A 127 11.27 -11.17 -24.22
CA MET A 127 10.09 -10.31 -24.08
C MET A 127 10.17 -8.99 -24.83
N GLY A 128 11.38 -8.51 -25.17
CA GLY A 128 11.57 -7.16 -25.70
C GLY A 128 11.27 -6.06 -24.67
N ILE A 129 11.33 -6.39 -23.38
CA ILE A 129 11.04 -5.48 -22.26
C ILE A 129 12.33 -5.25 -21.47
N GLN A 130 12.55 -4.01 -21.03
CA GLN A 130 13.71 -3.68 -20.20
C GLN A 130 13.52 -4.11 -18.74
N GLU A 131 14.63 -4.46 -18.10
CA GLU A 131 14.66 -4.69 -16.65
C GLU A 131 14.38 -3.38 -15.92
N ALA A 132 13.50 -3.44 -14.92
CA ALA A 132 13.16 -2.30 -14.10
C ALA A 132 14.34 -1.87 -13.21
N ASP A 133 14.73 -0.60 -13.29
CA ASP A 133 15.71 -0.01 -12.38
C ASP A 133 15.14 0.09 -10.95
N GLU A 134 16.00 0.20 -9.94
CA GLU A 134 15.62 0.40 -8.53
C GLU A 134 14.80 1.69 -8.32
N LYS A 135 14.86 2.62 -9.28
CA LYS A 135 14.11 3.88 -9.30
C LYS A 135 12.76 3.78 -10.03
N SER A 136 12.41 2.61 -10.56
CA SER A 136 11.12 2.37 -11.21
C SER A 136 9.96 2.64 -10.27
N LYS A 137 8.89 3.21 -10.83
CA LYS A 137 7.70 3.60 -10.07
C LYS A 137 6.46 3.08 -10.75
N TYR A 138 5.60 2.46 -9.96
CA TYR A 138 4.26 2.08 -10.35
C TYR A 138 3.26 3.02 -9.68
N LEU A 139 2.39 3.65 -10.49
CA LEU A 139 1.42 4.65 -10.06
C LEU A 139 2.04 5.79 -9.21
N GLY A 140 3.32 6.09 -9.43
CA GLY A 140 4.04 7.14 -8.71
C GLY A 140 4.63 6.71 -7.35
N LEU A 141 4.51 5.44 -6.97
CA LEU A 141 5.14 4.82 -5.81
C LEU A 141 6.33 3.94 -6.23
N PRO A 142 7.37 3.77 -5.40
CA PRO A 142 8.47 2.87 -5.71
C PRO A 142 7.97 1.43 -5.87
N SER A 143 8.31 0.78 -6.98
CA SER A 143 7.90 -0.60 -7.25
C SER A 143 8.68 -1.61 -6.40
N THR A 144 9.94 -1.28 -6.07
CA THR A 144 10.79 -2.07 -5.16
C THR A 144 11.39 -1.18 -4.07
N ILE A 145 11.48 -1.72 -2.86
CA ILE A 145 12.09 -1.03 -1.72
C ILE A 145 13.31 -1.82 -1.28
N GLY A 146 14.47 -1.31 -1.70
CA GLY A 146 15.77 -1.89 -1.38
C GLY A 146 16.23 -1.56 0.04
N ARG A 147 17.51 -1.87 0.33
CA ARG A 147 18.14 -1.58 1.64
C ARG A 147 18.19 -0.08 1.93
N ASN A 148 18.45 0.74 0.91
CA ASN A 148 18.52 2.19 1.04
C ASN A 148 17.12 2.83 0.88
N LYS A 149 16.35 2.84 1.97
CA LYS A 149 15.00 3.43 2.01
C LYS A 149 15.02 4.93 1.72
N THR A 150 16.04 5.65 2.19
CA THR A 150 16.19 7.09 1.96
C THR A 150 16.30 7.40 0.48
N ALA A 151 17.11 6.65 -0.26
CA ALA A 151 17.20 6.79 -1.72
C ALA A 151 15.88 6.45 -2.43
N ALA A 152 15.14 5.43 -1.95
CA ALA A 152 13.85 5.06 -2.54
C ALA A 152 12.78 6.16 -2.39
N PHE A 153 12.83 6.95 -1.31
CA PHE A 153 11.84 8.00 -1.02
C PHE A 153 12.32 9.44 -1.27
N SER A 154 13.57 9.65 -1.71
CA SER A 154 14.13 10.98 -2.00
C SER A 154 13.28 11.78 -3.00
N TYR A 155 12.61 11.11 -3.92
CA TYR A 155 11.72 11.75 -4.88
C TYR A 155 10.56 12.54 -4.23
N VAL A 156 10.18 12.20 -2.99
CA VAL A 156 9.16 12.92 -2.23
C VAL A 156 9.67 14.31 -1.88
N VAL A 157 10.91 14.39 -1.39
CA VAL A 157 11.62 15.64 -1.10
C VAL A 157 11.78 16.45 -2.38
N ASP A 158 12.18 15.81 -3.49
CA ASP A 158 12.31 16.48 -4.79
C ASP A 158 11.00 17.10 -5.27
N LYS A 159 9.87 16.40 -5.11
CA LYS A 159 8.53 16.92 -5.46
C LYS A 159 8.19 18.16 -4.65
N VAL A 160 8.48 18.15 -3.35
CA VAL A 160 8.26 19.28 -2.45
C VAL A 160 9.16 20.45 -2.87
N HIS A 161 10.45 20.22 -3.09
CA HIS A 161 11.38 21.25 -3.55
C HIS A 161 10.98 21.88 -4.87
N LYS A 162 10.69 21.07 -5.89
CA LYS A 162 10.25 21.56 -7.21
C LYS A 162 8.99 22.42 -7.09
N ARG A 163 8.03 21.99 -6.26
CA ARG A 163 6.79 22.75 -6.05
C ARG A 163 7.05 24.10 -5.37
N VAL A 164 7.86 24.10 -4.30
CA VAL A 164 8.24 25.31 -3.56
C VAL A 164 9.01 26.29 -4.44
N GLN A 165 9.98 25.80 -5.22
CA GLN A 165 10.78 26.63 -6.14
C GLN A 165 9.93 27.30 -7.22
N THR A 166 8.84 26.67 -7.65
CA THR A 166 7.91 27.27 -8.63
C THR A 166 7.26 28.55 -8.08
N TRP A 167 7.17 28.70 -6.76
CA TRP A 167 6.60 29.89 -6.11
C TRP A 167 7.65 30.89 -5.62
N ASP A 168 8.93 30.54 -5.68
CA ASP A 168 10.00 31.42 -5.23
C ASP A 168 10.09 32.72 -6.02
N ASN A 169 9.64 32.72 -7.28
CA ASN A 169 9.61 33.91 -8.14
C ASN A 169 8.33 34.75 -7.98
N LYS A 170 7.40 34.36 -7.10
CA LYS A 170 6.15 35.09 -6.87
C LYS A 170 6.22 35.88 -5.56
N PHE A 171 5.78 37.14 -5.59
CA PHE A 171 5.62 37.94 -4.38
C PHE A 171 4.42 37.42 -3.58
N LEU A 172 4.68 36.59 -2.58
CA LEU A 172 3.66 35.98 -1.73
C LEU A 172 3.64 36.62 -0.36
N SER A 173 2.44 37.01 0.08
CA SER A 173 2.20 37.39 1.48
C SER A 173 2.40 36.19 2.41
N LYS A 174 2.62 36.44 3.71
CA LYS A 174 2.74 35.37 4.71
C LYS A 174 1.48 34.51 4.79
N ALA A 175 0.30 35.12 4.74
CA ALA A 175 -0.97 34.40 4.65
C ALA A 175 -1.06 33.52 3.39
N GLY A 176 -0.62 34.03 2.23
CA GLY A 176 -0.56 33.25 0.99
C GLY A 176 0.36 32.03 1.09
N LYS A 177 1.53 32.19 1.72
CA LYS A 177 2.44 31.05 1.99
C LYS A 177 1.81 30.00 2.90
N GLU A 178 1.11 30.42 3.96
CA GLU A 178 0.43 29.50 4.89
C GLU A 178 -0.57 28.62 4.15
N VAL A 179 -1.43 29.23 3.32
CA VAL A 179 -2.45 28.53 2.54
C VAL A 179 -1.80 27.52 1.58
N LEU A 180 -0.75 27.92 0.85
CA LEU A 180 -0.06 27.04 -0.11
C LEU A 180 0.63 25.86 0.58
N ILE A 181 1.26 26.08 1.73
CA ILE A 181 1.89 25.01 2.51
C ILE A 181 0.86 23.97 2.93
N LYS A 182 -0.26 24.42 3.52
CA LYS A 182 -1.29 23.53 4.07
C LYS A 182 -2.08 22.77 3.01
N SER A 183 -2.49 23.46 1.95
CA SER A 183 -3.37 22.89 0.92
C SER A 183 -2.62 22.07 -0.12
N VAL A 184 -1.39 22.46 -0.46
CA VAL A 184 -0.64 21.83 -1.55
C VAL A 184 0.54 21.05 -1.02
N VAL A 185 1.48 21.69 -0.31
CA VAL A 185 2.77 21.03 0.00
C VAL A 185 2.58 19.85 0.95
N GLN A 186 1.78 20.01 2.00
CA GLN A 186 1.48 18.94 2.96
C GLN A 186 0.65 17.80 2.36
N ALA A 187 -0.04 18.03 1.25
CA ALA A 187 -0.79 16.99 0.54
C ALA A 187 0.10 16.15 -0.39
N LEU A 188 1.24 16.68 -0.87
CA LEU A 188 2.12 15.99 -1.81
C LEU A 188 2.61 14.61 -1.34
N PRO A 189 3.09 14.43 -0.09
CA PRO A 189 3.57 13.13 0.37
C PRO A 189 2.45 12.22 0.86
N ALA A 190 1.21 12.72 1.02
CA ALA A 190 0.12 11.98 1.65
C ALA A 190 -0.17 10.65 0.95
N TYR A 191 -0.08 10.61 -0.39
CA TYR A 191 -0.28 9.37 -1.15
C TYR A 191 0.76 8.29 -0.81
N THR A 192 2.04 8.68 -0.72
CA THR A 192 3.13 7.77 -0.34
C THR A 192 3.04 7.38 1.13
N MET A 193 2.76 8.34 2.02
CA MET A 193 2.64 8.13 3.46
C MET A 193 1.46 7.22 3.83
N ASN A 194 0.43 7.17 2.99
CA ASN A 194 -0.72 6.29 3.22
C ASN A 194 -0.39 4.80 3.02
N VAL A 195 0.73 4.48 2.36
CA VAL A 195 1.16 3.11 2.06
C VAL A 195 2.45 2.76 2.82
N PHE A 196 3.34 3.73 2.97
CA PHE A 196 4.69 3.52 3.50
C PHE A 196 4.95 4.44 4.69
N LEU A 197 5.67 3.92 5.67
CA LEU A 197 6.31 4.71 6.70
C LEU A 197 7.60 5.28 6.12
N LEU A 198 7.70 6.60 6.01
CA LEU A 198 8.90 7.25 5.51
C LEU A 198 10.00 7.23 6.59
N PRO A 199 11.27 7.13 6.18
CA PRO A 199 12.39 7.38 7.09
C PRO A 199 12.28 8.78 7.71
N ILE A 200 12.63 8.91 8.99
CA ILE A 200 12.59 10.19 9.71
C ILE A 200 13.39 11.27 8.96
N SER A 201 14.56 10.90 8.42
CA SER A 201 15.37 11.83 7.62
C SER A 201 14.63 12.44 6.41
N ILE A 202 13.74 11.68 5.77
CA ILE A 202 12.92 12.17 4.66
C ILE A 202 11.84 13.13 5.16
N CYS A 203 11.22 12.83 6.31
CA CYS A 203 10.29 13.76 6.96
C CYS A 203 11.00 15.07 7.31
N ASP A 204 12.16 15.00 7.96
CA ASP A 204 12.95 16.17 8.33
C ASP A 204 13.36 16.99 7.10
N ASP A 205 13.74 16.35 6.00
CA ASP A 205 14.11 17.04 4.77
C ASP A 205 12.92 17.77 4.13
N VAL A 206 11.72 17.18 4.16
CA VAL A 206 10.48 17.83 3.73
C VAL A 206 10.17 19.04 4.63
N GLU A 207 10.28 18.88 5.94
CA GLU A 207 10.04 19.95 6.92
C GLU A 207 11.03 21.10 6.79
N ARG A 208 12.32 20.79 6.60
CA ARG A 208 13.36 21.78 6.31
C ARG A 208 13.06 22.55 5.02
N ALA A 209 12.60 21.86 3.97
CA ALA A 209 12.21 22.51 2.71
C ALA A 209 11.06 23.51 2.91
N ILE A 210 10.04 23.11 3.67
CA ILE A 210 8.88 23.95 3.96
C ILE A 210 9.25 25.10 4.89
N SER A 211 10.02 24.85 5.94
CA SER A 211 10.50 25.84 6.90
C SER A 211 11.32 26.91 6.18
N LYS A 212 12.23 26.52 5.28
CA LYS A 212 13.00 27.45 4.45
C LYS A 212 12.08 28.32 3.59
N PHE A 213 11.06 27.74 2.96
CA PHE A 213 10.09 28.50 2.15
C PHE A 213 9.26 29.49 2.98
N TRP A 214 8.78 29.04 4.15
CA TRP A 214 8.00 29.84 5.07
C TRP A 214 8.76 31.08 5.54
N TRP A 215 10.00 30.89 5.98
CA TRP A 215 10.83 31.97 6.53
C TRP A 215 11.47 32.85 5.47
N LYS A 216 11.69 32.36 4.25
CA LYS A 216 12.26 33.15 3.13
C LYS A 216 11.54 34.49 2.94
N SER A 217 12.34 35.55 2.79
CA SER A 217 11.90 36.89 2.36
C SER A 217 12.46 37.17 0.97
N ASN A 218 11.83 38.05 0.18
CA ASN A 218 11.98 38.22 -1.27
C ASN A 218 13.40 38.02 -1.87
N LYS A 219 14.48 38.36 -1.16
CA LYS A 219 15.86 38.20 -1.66
C LYS A 219 16.87 37.58 -0.69
N ASN A 220 16.54 37.43 0.60
CA ASN A 220 17.48 36.91 1.60
C ASN A 220 16.99 35.60 2.23
N LYS A 221 17.93 34.80 2.75
CA LYS A 221 17.62 33.75 3.73
C LYS A 221 16.91 34.44 4.90
N GLY A 222 15.60 34.29 4.97
CA GLY A 222 14.82 34.93 6.02
C GLY A 222 15.15 34.31 7.37
N ILE A 223 15.00 35.09 8.44
CA ILE A 223 15.31 34.67 9.81
C ILE A 223 14.26 33.65 10.25
N HIS A 224 14.73 32.53 10.81
CA HIS A 224 13.87 31.51 11.43
C HIS A 224 13.57 31.94 12.88
N TRP A 225 12.44 32.65 13.08
CA TRP A 225 12.06 33.16 14.40
C TRP A 225 11.49 32.09 15.33
N LEU A 226 11.02 30.97 14.78
CA LEU A 226 10.37 29.91 15.53
C LEU A 226 10.79 28.54 14.99
N SER A 227 10.95 27.56 15.89
CA SER A 227 11.22 26.18 15.54
C SER A 227 10.05 25.54 14.80
N TRP A 228 10.33 24.46 14.05
CA TRP A 228 9.29 23.73 13.32
C TRP A 228 8.26 23.12 14.27
N ASP A 229 8.69 22.54 15.39
CA ASP A 229 7.81 21.95 16.41
C ASP A 229 6.76 22.95 16.90
N LYS A 230 7.17 24.19 17.19
CA LYS A 230 6.27 25.27 17.59
C LYS A 230 5.36 25.74 16.45
N LEU A 231 5.85 25.76 15.20
CA LEU A 231 5.01 26.05 14.03
C LEU A 231 3.97 24.94 13.76
N SER A 232 4.32 23.69 14.05
CA SER A 232 3.45 22.53 13.84
C SER A 232 2.35 22.41 14.90
N SER A 233 2.56 23.03 16.07
CA SER A 233 1.61 23.06 17.17
C SER A 233 0.24 23.63 16.76
N HIS A 234 -0.79 23.23 17.52
CA HIS A 234 -2.16 23.68 17.26
C HIS A 234 -2.30 25.21 17.39
N LYS A 235 -3.23 25.83 16.63
CA LYS A 235 -3.48 27.28 16.67
C LYS A 235 -3.84 27.78 18.07
N MET A 236 -4.60 26.98 18.82
CA MET A 236 -4.95 27.28 20.21
C MET A 236 -3.73 27.34 21.14
N ASN A 237 -2.64 26.65 20.77
CA ASN A 237 -1.39 26.63 21.53
C ASN A 237 -0.35 27.62 20.96
N GLY A 238 -0.78 28.57 20.12
CA GLY A 238 0.10 29.57 19.50
C GLY A 238 0.90 29.08 18.29
N GLY A 239 0.62 27.88 17.78
CA GLY A 239 1.25 27.37 16.56
C GLY A 239 0.49 27.72 15.28
N MET A 240 1.02 27.29 14.14
CA MET A 240 0.43 27.56 12.82
C MET A 240 -0.41 26.38 12.31
N CYS A 241 -0.53 25.27 13.05
CA CYS A 241 -1.06 24.00 12.54
C CYS A 241 -0.40 23.55 11.23
N PHE A 242 0.93 23.71 11.11
CA PHE A 242 1.64 22.90 10.12
C PHE A 242 1.72 21.45 10.59
N ARG A 243 1.86 20.50 9.67
CA ARG A 243 1.93 19.09 10.04
C ARG A 243 3.37 18.73 10.38
N ASP A 244 3.54 18.08 11.52
CA ASP A 244 4.66 17.16 11.73
C ASP A 244 4.44 15.97 10.79
N PHE A 245 5.43 15.68 9.93
CA PHE A 245 5.27 14.67 8.90
C PHE A 245 5.44 13.25 9.43
N ARG A 246 6.12 13.05 10.56
CA ARG A 246 6.22 11.74 11.19
C ARG A 246 4.86 11.34 11.78
N ASP A 247 4.25 12.22 12.56
CA ASP A 247 2.92 12.03 13.14
C ASP A 247 1.86 11.94 12.06
N PHE A 248 1.95 12.80 11.03
CA PHE A 248 1.03 12.73 9.90
C PHE A 248 1.15 11.38 9.17
N ASN A 249 2.36 10.86 8.96
CA ASN A 249 2.54 9.56 8.33
C ASN A 249 1.96 8.43 9.19
N LEU A 250 2.24 8.42 10.50
CA LEU A 250 1.69 7.42 11.42
C LEU A 250 0.16 7.47 11.46
N SER A 251 -0.44 8.66 11.44
CA SER A 251 -1.90 8.84 11.41
C SER A 251 -2.55 8.25 10.14
N LEU A 252 -1.90 8.41 8.97
CA LEU A 252 -2.39 7.86 7.71
C LEU A 252 -2.28 6.33 7.70
N LEU A 253 -1.19 5.78 8.24
CA LEU A 253 -1.02 4.33 8.37
C LEU A 253 -2.00 3.74 9.38
N ALA A 254 -2.24 4.42 10.51
CA ALA A 254 -3.24 4.04 11.50
C ALA A 254 -4.64 4.01 10.89
N LYS A 255 -4.96 4.98 10.01
CA LYS A 255 -6.21 4.95 9.22
C LYS A 255 -6.31 3.70 8.34
N GLN A 256 -5.22 3.22 7.74
CA GLN A 256 -5.23 1.95 7.01
C GLN A 256 -5.33 0.75 7.96
N GLY A 257 -4.65 0.76 9.11
CA GLY A 257 -4.80 -0.25 10.16
C GLY A 257 -6.25 -0.39 10.64
N TRP A 258 -6.94 0.73 10.82
CA TRP A 258 -8.37 0.76 11.13
C TRP A 258 -9.25 0.16 10.03
N ARG A 259 -8.90 0.37 8.75
CA ARG A 259 -9.59 -0.26 7.62
C ARG A 259 -9.38 -1.78 7.60
N LEU A 260 -8.23 -2.28 8.02
CA LEU A 260 -8.00 -3.73 8.18
C LEU A 260 -8.93 -4.35 9.24
N LEU A 261 -9.36 -3.57 10.25
CA LEU A 261 -10.28 -4.03 11.29
C LEU A 261 -11.74 -3.93 10.87
N THR A 262 -12.11 -2.85 10.19
CA THR A 262 -13.52 -2.54 9.86
C THR A 262 -13.98 -3.10 8.52
N CYS A 263 -13.07 -3.32 7.58
CA CYS A 263 -13.36 -3.79 6.22
C CYS A 263 -12.76 -5.18 5.98
N GLU A 264 -13.22 -6.20 6.72
CA GLU A 264 -12.71 -7.58 6.61
C GLU A 264 -12.89 -8.20 5.21
N ASP A 265 -13.92 -7.78 4.47
CA ASP A 265 -14.21 -8.32 3.14
C ASP A 265 -13.33 -7.79 2.03
N SER A 266 -12.57 -6.72 2.28
CA SER A 266 -11.70 -6.14 1.27
C SER A 266 -10.57 -7.10 0.90
N LEU A 267 -10.19 -7.13 -0.38
CA LEU A 267 -9.11 -7.99 -0.88
C LEU A 267 -7.80 -7.75 -0.12
N VAL A 268 -7.48 -6.48 0.16
CA VAL A 268 -6.30 -6.10 0.93
C VAL A 268 -6.35 -6.74 2.32
N THR A 269 -7.46 -6.60 3.04
CA THR A 269 -7.60 -7.22 4.37
C THR A 269 -7.46 -8.74 4.31
N LYS A 270 -8.07 -9.41 3.34
CA LYS A 270 -7.98 -10.86 3.16
C LYS A 270 -6.54 -11.32 2.93
N ILE A 271 -5.78 -10.61 2.09
CA ILE A 271 -4.36 -10.91 1.82
C ILE A 271 -3.51 -10.69 3.07
N PHE A 272 -3.67 -9.56 3.75
CA PHE A 272 -2.91 -9.24 4.95
C PHE A 272 -3.23 -10.18 6.11
N LYS A 273 -4.51 -10.55 6.29
CA LYS A 273 -4.96 -11.55 7.26
C LYS A 273 -4.31 -12.90 6.99
N ALA A 274 -4.40 -13.39 5.76
CA ALA A 274 -3.79 -14.67 5.38
C ALA A 274 -2.26 -14.70 5.61
N ARG A 275 -1.57 -13.57 5.38
CA ARG A 275 -0.10 -13.50 5.46
C ARG A 275 0.45 -13.20 6.85
N TYR A 276 -0.16 -12.29 7.59
CA TYR A 276 0.43 -11.69 8.80
C TYR A 276 -0.33 -11.97 10.08
N PHE A 277 -1.64 -12.19 10.01
CA PHE A 277 -2.48 -12.42 11.20
C PHE A 277 -3.59 -13.44 10.94
N ALA A 278 -3.20 -14.63 10.47
CA ALA A 278 -4.15 -15.66 10.02
C ALA A 278 -5.11 -16.15 11.11
N HIS A 279 -4.67 -16.15 12.36
CA HIS A 279 -5.43 -16.65 13.51
C HIS A 279 -5.92 -15.54 14.46
N GLY A 280 -5.93 -14.29 14.00
CA GLY A 280 -6.31 -13.15 14.84
C GLY A 280 -6.80 -11.96 14.04
N ASN A 281 -6.60 -10.77 14.59
CA ASN A 281 -6.93 -9.50 13.96
C ASN A 281 -5.67 -8.61 13.87
N PHE A 282 -5.83 -7.42 13.28
CA PHE A 282 -4.73 -6.48 13.15
C PHE A 282 -4.19 -5.99 14.51
N LEU A 283 -4.99 -5.91 15.59
CA LEU A 283 -4.54 -5.43 16.90
C LEU A 283 -3.61 -6.41 17.61
N THR A 284 -3.83 -7.72 17.44
CA THR A 284 -3.02 -8.77 18.06
C THR A 284 -1.89 -9.27 17.15
N ALA A 285 -1.70 -8.64 15.98
CA ALA A 285 -0.74 -9.08 14.99
C ALA A 285 0.70 -8.77 15.41
N SER A 286 1.61 -9.73 15.24
CA SER A 286 3.03 -9.51 15.48
C SER A 286 3.79 -9.23 14.19
N LEU A 287 4.97 -8.63 14.32
CA LEU A 287 5.80 -8.26 13.17
C LEU A 287 6.24 -9.49 12.34
N GLY A 288 6.55 -10.61 13.00
CA GLY A 288 7.04 -11.84 12.36
C GLY A 288 8.48 -11.75 11.86
N SER A 289 8.97 -12.83 11.24
CA SER A 289 10.40 -12.98 10.88
C SER A 289 10.80 -12.40 9.53
N ASN A 290 9.89 -12.37 8.54
CA ASN A 290 10.16 -11.79 7.22
C ASN A 290 9.01 -10.89 6.73
N PRO A 291 8.78 -9.75 7.40
CA PRO A 291 7.72 -8.83 7.03
C PRO A 291 8.05 -8.03 5.76
N SER A 292 7.02 -7.71 4.99
CA SER A 292 7.16 -6.73 3.90
C SER A 292 7.35 -5.34 4.47
N TYR A 293 7.90 -4.41 3.68
CA TYR A 293 8.05 -3.03 4.15
C TYR A 293 6.71 -2.35 4.44
N ILE A 294 5.68 -2.65 3.63
CA ILE A 294 4.31 -2.17 3.85
C ILE A 294 3.78 -2.70 5.19
N TRP A 295 3.97 -4.00 5.48
CA TRP A 295 3.54 -4.55 6.76
C TRP A 295 4.27 -3.93 7.94
N ARG A 296 5.59 -3.76 7.87
CA ARG A 296 6.34 -3.03 8.92
C ARG A 296 5.76 -1.63 9.11
N SER A 297 5.46 -0.92 8.02
CA SER A 297 4.89 0.42 8.05
C SER A 297 3.54 0.46 8.76
N LEU A 298 2.62 -0.46 8.41
CA LEU A 298 1.32 -0.56 9.06
C LEU A 298 1.45 -0.97 10.53
N TRP A 299 2.30 -1.95 10.82
CA TRP A 299 2.52 -2.47 12.16
C TRP A 299 3.07 -1.39 13.11
N GLU A 300 3.93 -0.49 12.65
CA GLU A 300 4.41 0.67 13.44
C GLU A 300 3.29 1.63 13.86
N SER A 301 2.16 1.62 13.17
CA SER A 301 0.97 2.41 13.55
C SER A 301 -0.03 1.63 14.43
N GLN A 302 0.26 0.36 14.74
CA GLN A 302 -0.63 -0.51 15.52
C GLN A 302 -0.89 0.05 16.91
N ASP A 303 0.15 0.49 17.62
CA ASP A 303 0.01 1.04 18.98
C ASP A 303 -0.91 2.27 19.01
N LEU A 304 -0.79 3.14 18.00
CA LEU A 304 -1.66 4.31 17.84
C LEU A 304 -3.13 3.89 17.62
N VAL A 305 -3.36 2.82 16.85
CA VAL A 305 -4.70 2.26 16.68
C VAL A 305 -5.20 1.64 17.98
N VAL A 306 -4.40 0.84 18.68
CA VAL A 306 -4.76 0.22 19.97
C VAL A 306 -5.15 1.28 21.00
N ALA A 307 -4.38 2.36 21.11
CA ALA A 307 -4.68 3.47 22.02
C ALA A 307 -6.03 4.14 21.73
N GLY A 308 -6.42 4.24 20.45
CA GLY A 308 -7.65 4.93 20.01
C GLY A 308 -8.88 4.04 19.83
N VAL A 309 -8.73 2.73 19.64
CA VAL A 309 -9.84 1.82 19.33
C VAL A 309 -10.64 1.49 20.58
N ARG A 310 -11.97 1.51 20.44
CA ARG A 310 -12.91 1.05 21.45
C ARG A 310 -13.94 0.12 20.81
N ARG A 311 -14.38 -0.89 21.55
CA ARG A 311 -15.36 -1.86 21.09
C ARG A 311 -16.73 -1.55 21.69
N LEU A 312 -17.74 -1.44 20.83
CA LEU A 312 -19.14 -1.39 21.27
C LEU A 312 -19.67 -2.83 21.34
N VAL A 313 -20.18 -3.23 22.50
CA VAL A 313 -20.71 -4.59 22.72
C VAL A 313 -22.07 -4.70 22.03
N GLY A 314 -22.17 -5.63 21.08
CA GLY A 314 -23.44 -6.08 20.50
C GLY A 314 -24.00 -7.26 21.28
N ASP A 315 -24.12 -8.42 20.64
CA ASP A 315 -24.65 -9.65 21.24
C ASP A 315 -23.66 -10.44 22.13
N GLY A 316 -22.45 -9.92 22.34
CA GLY A 316 -21.41 -10.56 23.18
C GLY A 316 -20.70 -11.78 22.55
N SER A 317 -21.16 -12.33 21.43
CA SER A 317 -20.70 -13.62 20.88
C SER A 317 -19.25 -13.65 20.39
N ARG A 318 -18.67 -12.48 20.08
CA ARG A 318 -17.32 -12.32 19.53
C ARG A 318 -16.38 -11.52 20.44
N VAL A 319 -16.78 -11.30 21.70
CA VAL A 319 -16.13 -10.38 22.64
C VAL A 319 -15.09 -11.11 23.49
N SER A 320 -13.85 -10.61 23.53
CA SER A 320 -12.80 -11.15 24.39
C SER A 320 -12.47 -10.14 25.49
N ILE A 321 -13.05 -10.36 26.68
CA ILE A 321 -12.94 -9.44 27.83
C ILE A 321 -11.48 -9.10 28.16
N LEU A 322 -10.59 -10.09 28.13
CA LEU A 322 -9.18 -9.91 28.55
C LEU A 322 -8.23 -9.47 27.44
N LYS A 323 -8.62 -9.58 26.16
CA LYS A 323 -7.72 -9.32 25.02
C LYS A 323 -8.10 -8.08 24.21
N ASP A 324 -9.27 -7.51 24.48
CA ASP A 324 -9.74 -6.29 23.85
C ASP A 324 -9.44 -5.08 24.77
N PRO A 325 -9.08 -3.90 24.22
CA PRO A 325 -8.84 -2.70 25.01
C PRO A 325 -10.16 -1.99 25.39
N TRP A 326 -10.54 -2.05 26.67
CA TRP A 326 -11.79 -1.51 27.20
C TRP A 326 -11.65 -0.18 27.92
N LEU A 327 -10.50 0.07 28.56
CA LEU A 327 -10.33 1.18 29.50
C LEU A 327 -9.79 2.45 28.82
N LYS A 328 -9.99 3.61 29.48
CA LYS A 328 -9.40 4.90 29.11
C LYS A 328 -8.11 5.15 29.90
N ASP A 329 -7.29 4.13 30.01
CA ASP A 329 -6.01 4.20 30.69
C ASP A 329 -4.90 4.18 29.64
N ASP A 330 -4.00 5.16 29.70
CA ASP A 330 -2.89 5.30 28.76
C ASP A 330 -1.76 4.28 29.06
N VAL A 331 -1.75 3.67 30.25
CA VAL A 331 -0.76 2.70 30.70
C VAL A 331 -1.26 1.27 30.52
N ASN A 332 -2.52 0.97 30.88
CA ASN A 332 -3.10 -0.36 30.70
C ASN A 332 -4.57 -0.32 30.26
N PRO A 333 -4.85 -0.37 28.94
CA PRO A 333 -6.21 -0.33 28.43
C PRO A 333 -6.97 -1.68 28.59
N PHE A 334 -6.34 -2.74 29.11
CA PHE A 334 -6.91 -4.08 29.21
C PHE A 334 -7.48 -4.37 30.61
N ILE A 335 -8.41 -5.32 30.69
CA ILE A 335 -8.99 -5.79 31.96
C ILE A 335 -8.13 -6.94 32.48
N GLU A 336 -7.64 -6.84 33.71
CA GLU A 336 -6.95 -7.92 34.42
C GLU A 336 -7.91 -8.62 35.39
N SER A 337 -7.89 -9.96 35.42
CA SER A 337 -8.67 -10.76 36.36
C SER A 337 -7.79 -11.83 36.99
N SER A 338 -7.90 -11.98 38.31
CA SER A 338 -7.18 -12.99 39.10
C SER A 338 -7.91 -14.35 39.16
N HIS A 339 -9.06 -14.48 38.50
CA HIS A 339 -9.85 -15.71 38.49
C HIS A 339 -9.18 -16.76 37.56
N PRO A 340 -9.10 -18.04 37.94
CA PRO A 340 -8.42 -19.08 37.14
C PRO A 340 -9.19 -19.56 35.89
N GLU A 341 -10.49 -19.24 35.77
CA GLU A 341 -11.36 -19.75 34.69
C GLU A 341 -11.69 -18.85 33.47
N PRO A 342 -11.27 -17.58 33.31
CA PRO A 342 -11.72 -16.75 32.19
C PRO A 342 -11.01 -17.06 30.86
N ASN A 343 -10.15 -18.08 30.82
CA ASN A 343 -9.39 -18.43 29.62
C ASN A 343 -10.18 -19.23 28.57
N GLN A 344 -11.42 -19.67 28.84
CA GLN A 344 -12.15 -20.54 27.90
C GLN A 344 -13.65 -20.27 27.68
N GLN A 345 -14.32 -19.39 28.42
CA GLN A 345 -15.74 -19.09 28.15
C GLN A 345 -15.90 -17.80 27.35
N ASN A 346 -16.17 -17.96 26.05
CA ASN A 346 -16.84 -16.92 25.25
C ASN A 346 -18.12 -16.52 25.99
N GLY A 347 -18.34 -15.21 26.12
CA GLY A 347 -19.28 -14.63 27.09
C GLY A 347 -20.70 -15.20 27.03
N GLN A 348 -21.01 -16.11 27.95
CA GLN A 348 -22.37 -16.26 28.45
C GLN A 348 -22.56 -15.24 29.55
N PHE A 349 -23.25 -14.14 29.23
CA PHE A 349 -23.86 -13.31 30.24
C PHE A 349 -24.96 -14.14 30.91
N ILE A 350 -24.76 -14.48 32.17
CA ILE A 350 -25.84 -15.02 33.01
C ILE A 350 -26.69 -13.81 33.38
N ASP A 351 -27.91 -13.73 32.85
CA ASP A 351 -28.89 -12.73 33.28
C ASP A 351 -29.15 -12.92 34.77
N GLY A 352 -28.68 -11.98 35.57
CA GLY A 352 -29.04 -11.84 36.97
C GLY A 352 -30.34 -11.06 37.07
N SER A 353 -31.40 -11.76 37.44
CA SER A 353 -32.72 -11.25 37.84
C SER A 353 -32.68 -10.11 38.85
#